data_AF-A0A4U0ZVK2-F1
#
_entry.id   AF-A0A4U0ZVK2-F1
#
_cell.length_a   1.000
_cell.length_b   1.000
_cell.length_c   1.000
_cell.angle_alpha   90.00
_cell.angle_beta   90.00
_cell.angle_gamma   90.00
#
_symmetry.space_group_name_H-M   'P 1'
#
loop_
_entity.id
_entity.type
_entity.pdbx_description
1 polymer ?
#
loop_
_entity_poly.entity_id
_entity_poly.type
_entity_poly.pdbx_seq_one_letter_code
_entity_poly.pdbx_strand_id
1 'polypeptide(L)'
;MRSFFILFLMLPFITDCSSRIPEAITYPYSQQKKMQASEHWELLAQDLANRINNELILKDKIDTSVYVKTTCGDEKTPCEANETSTFNEAFRDLLITGLYGYGIPTLREKQEEAIEVLYKVQVVRHNANRVRSLQPGLLTALSSAIVVLRNAPSELIVLAVGAGADVANTSFTSNGHYEVIITTSMVEKGQYLFRASDIYYINDKDFYQYQETHAQTTSIPMKTRNVQQKITFPSVAVPSSEAVTPLIPDPVDQPSKTKEEEL
;
A
#
# COMPACT_ATOMS: atom_id res chain seq x y z
N MET A 1 66.51 -30.52 28.13
CA MET A 1 66.56 -29.90 29.48
C MET A 1 66.35 -28.41 29.27
N ARG A 2 65.49 -27.63 29.93
CA ARG A 2 64.58 -27.81 31.06
C ARG A 2 63.53 -26.70 30.93
N SER A 3 62.31 -27.03 31.32
CA SER A 3 61.18 -26.14 31.55
C SER A 3 61.45 -25.19 32.73
N PHE A 4 60.83 -24.01 32.74
CA PHE A 4 59.87 -23.52 33.76
C PHE A 4 59.63 -21.99 33.64
N PHE A 5 58.38 -21.57 33.36
CA PHE A 5 57.50 -20.70 34.20
C PHE A 5 57.90 -19.21 34.28
N ILE A 6 57.04 -18.19 34.29
CA ILE A 6 55.59 -17.99 34.21
C ILE A 6 55.39 -16.44 34.11
N LEU A 7 54.25 -15.98 33.59
CA LEU A 7 53.63 -14.64 33.76
C LEU A 7 54.35 -13.36 33.30
N PHE A 8 53.84 -12.76 32.21
CA PHE A 8 53.24 -11.41 32.22
C PHE A 8 52.46 -11.27 30.90
N LEU A 9 51.22 -11.71 30.83
CA LEU A 9 50.04 -10.85 31.01
C LEU A 9 50.23 -9.47 30.36
N MET A 10 50.05 -9.39 29.05
CA MET A 10 49.49 -8.21 28.37
C MET A 10 48.79 -8.70 27.11
N LEU A 11 47.60 -9.26 27.31
CA LEU A 11 46.57 -9.32 26.29
C LEU A 11 46.09 -7.86 26.13
N PRO A 12 46.42 -7.10 25.05
CA PRO A 12 45.62 -5.93 24.79
C PRO A 12 44.26 -6.49 24.39
N PHE A 13 43.30 -6.34 25.30
CA PHE A 13 41.90 -6.17 24.94
C PHE A 13 41.88 -5.03 23.93
N ILE A 14 42.02 -5.35 22.64
CA ILE A 14 41.57 -4.45 21.59
C ILE A 14 40.06 -4.54 21.73
N THR A 15 39.55 -3.65 22.57
CA THR A 15 38.15 -3.37 22.73
C THR A 15 37.64 -3.08 21.34
N ASP A 16 36.93 -4.05 20.79
CA ASP A 16 36.20 -3.92 19.55
C ASP A 16 35.15 -2.83 19.78
N CYS A 17 35.49 -1.59 19.46
CA CYS A 17 34.57 -0.47 19.49
C CYS A 17 33.71 -0.53 18.21
N SER A 18 33.08 -1.67 17.98
CA SER A 18 32.13 -1.87 16.89
C SER A 18 30.74 -1.45 17.36
N SER A 19 30.62 -0.21 17.84
CA SER A 19 29.34 0.48 17.94
C SER A 19 29.06 1.18 16.61
N ARG A 20 28.82 0.39 15.55
CA ARG A 20 28.27 0.93 14.31
C ARG A 20 26.76 0.82 14.38
N ILE A 21 26.10 1.97 14.34
CA ILE A 21 24.65 2.04 14.19
C ILE A 21 24.31 1.47 12.81
N PRO A 22 23.23 0.67 12.66
CA PRO A 22 22.80 0.19 11.35
C PRO A 22 22.63 1.34 10.36
N GLU A 23 23.31 1.24 9.22
CA GLU A 23 23.15 2.20 8.11
C GLU A 23 21.95 1.82 7.26
N ALA A 24 21.20 2.82 6.82
CA ALA A 24 20.12 2.61 5.88
C ALA A 24 20.69 2.11 4.56
N ILE A 25 20.38 0.87 4.19
CA ILE A 25 20.60 0.34 2.85
C ILE A 25 19.34 0.46 2.02
N THR A 26 19.50 0.60 0.71
CA THR A 26 18.38 0.55 -0.24
C THR A 26 18.03 -0.90 -0.59
N TYR A 27 16.82 -1.12 -1.09
CA TYR A 27 16.42 -2.40 -1.65
C TYR A 27 17.24 -2.74 -2.91
N PRO A 28 17.45 -4.04 -3.22
CA PRO A 28 18.07 -4.44 -4.47
C PRO A 28 17.24 -3.96 -5.67
N TYR A 29 17.91 -3.74 -6.80
CA TYR A 29 17.23 -3.36 -8.04
C TYR A 29 16.19 -4.41 -8.43
N SER A 30 14.96 -3.96 -8.68
CA SER A 30 13.86 -4.78 -9.17
C SER A 30 13.01 -3.98 -10.16
N GLN A 31 12.30 -4.70 -11.01
CA GLN A 31 11.34 -4.10 -11.95
C GLN A 31 9.93 -4.28 -11.42
N GLN A 32 9.12 -3.24 -11.56
CA GLN A 32 7.72 -3.25 -11.15
C GLN A 32 6.81 -3.00 -12.35
N LYS A 33 5.71 -3.76 -12.42
CA LYS A 33 4.72 -3.62 -13.49
C LYS A 33 3.94 -2.31 -13.35
N LYS A 34 3.48 -1.78 -14.48
CA LYS A 34 2.69 -0.55 -14.56
C LYS A 34 1.36 -0.79 -15.26
N MET A 35 0.27 -0.31 -14.67
CA MET A 35 -1.08 -0.38 -15.19
C MET A 35 -1.36 0.89 -16.01
N GLN A 36 -1.28 0.79 -17.34
CA GLN A 36 -1.36 1.97 -18.23
C GLN A 36 -2.56 1.94 -19.17
N ALA A 37 -3.15 0.78 -19.40
CA ALA A 37 -4.29 0.58 -20.28
C ALA A 37 -5.26 -0.43 -19.65
N SER A 38 -6.52 -0.37 -20.08
CA SER A 38 -7.56 -1.33 -19.64
C SER A 38 -7.21 -2.77 -19.98
N GLU A 39 -6.43 -3.02 -21.04
CA GLU A 39 -5.88 -4.34 -21.36
C GLU A 39 -5.05 -4.92 -20.21
N HIS A 40 -4.31 -4.09 -19.46
CA HIS A 40 -3.56 -4.58 -18.30
C HIS A 40 -4.48 -5.00 -17.15
N TRP A 41 -5.69 -4.41 -17.03
CA TRP A 41 -6.71 -4.87 -16.07
C TRP A 41 -7.22 -6.25 -16.43
N GLU A 42 -7.38 -6.52 -17.72
CA GLU A 42 -7.79 -7.84 -18.20
C GLU A 42 -6.70 -8.88 -17.95
N LEU A 43 -5.43 -8.57 -18.23
CA LEU A 43 -4.31 -9.46 -17.91
C LEU A 43 -4.24 -9.78 -16.41
N LEU A 44 -4.49 -8.79 -15.55
CA LEU A 44 -4.58 -9.01 -14.10
C LEU A 44 -5.75 -9.92 -13.72
N ALA A 45 -6.93 -9.69 -14.31
CA ALA A 45 -8.13 -10.47 -14.04
C ALA A 45 -7.97 -11.92 -14.48
N GLN A 46 -7.36 -12.17 -15.64
CA GLN A 46 -7.05 -13.50 -16.15
C GLN A 46 -6.01 -14.22 -15.29
N ASP A 47 -4.95 -13.53 -14.86
CA ASP A 47 -3.95 -14.10 -13.94
C ASP A 47 -4.60 -14.48 -12.61
N LEU A 48 -5.45 -13.61 -12.06
CA LEU A 48 -6.16 -13.91 -10.83
C LEU A 48 -7.15 -15.08 -10.99
N ALA A 49 -7.91 -15.13 -12.09
CA ALA A 49 -8.81 -16.25 -12.37
C ALA A 49 -8.03 -17.58 -12.46
N ASN A 50 -6.84 -17.58 -13.07
CA ASN A 50 -5.95 -18.74 -13.06
C ASN A 50 -5.50 -19.12 -11.65
N ARG A 51 -5.07 -18.15 -10.83
CA ARG A 51 -4.69 -18.40 -9.43
C ARG A 51 -5.85 -19.00 -8.64
N ILE A 52 -7.07 -18.46 -8.80
CA ILE A 52 -8.29 -18.99 -8.18
C ILE A 52 -8.54 -20.43 -8.64
N ASN A 53 -8.50 -20.70 -9.94
CA ASN A 53 -8.66 -22.06 -10.48
C ASN A 53 -7.68 -23.05 -9.84
N ASN A 54 -6.40 -22.66 -9.75
CA ASN A 54 -5.37 -23.51 -9.16
C ASN A 54 -5.62 -23.75 -7.67
N GLU A 55 -6.04 -22.73 -6.92
CA GLU A 55 -6.41 -22.89 -5.51
C GLU A 55 -7.63 -23.80 -5.33
N LEU A 56 -8.65 -23.70 -6.20
CA LEU A 56 -9.81 -24.60 -6.18
C LEU A 56 -9.39 -26.05 -6.45
N ILE A 57 -8.48 -26.29 -7.40
CA ILE A 57 -7.94 -27.63 -7.69
C ILE A 57 -7.17 -28.16 -6.48
N LEU A 58 -6.27 -27.36 -5.88
CA LEU A 58 -5.46 -27.77 -4.74
C LEU A 58 -6.28 -28.09 -3.48
N LYS A 59 -7.47 -27.48 -3.36
CA LYS A 59 -8.39 -27.69 -2.23
C LYS A 59 -9.52 -28.68 -2.52
N ASP A 60 -9.53 -29.32 -3.69
CA ASP A 60 -10.59 -30.23 -4.15
C ASP A 60 -11.99 -29.57 -4.14
N LYS A 61 -12.06 -28.33 -4.64
CA LYS A 61 -13.25 -27.45 -4.66
C LYS A 61 -13.62 -26.98 -6.06
N ILE A 62 -13.23 -27.71 -7.12
CA ILE A 62 -13.43 -27.28 -8.50
C ILE A 62 -14.91 -27.11 -8.89
N ASP A 63 -15.80 -27.92 -8.29
CA ASP A 63 -17.25 -27.85 -8.51
C ASP A 63 -17.95 -26.82 -7.63
N THR A 64 -17.22 -26.18 -6.70
CA THR A 64 -17.79 -25.20 -5.78
C THR A 64 -17.98 -23.87 -6.51
N SER A 65 -19.19 -23.32 -6.41
CA SER A 65 -19.49 -22.05 -7.06
C SER A 65 -18.80 -20.87 -6.36
N VAL A 66 -18.38 -19.89 -7.17
CA VAL A 66 -17.69 -18.69 -6.73
C VAL A 66 -18.59 -17.47 -6.91
N TYR A 67 -18.60 -16.57 -5.94
CA TYR A 67 -19.26 -15.27 -6.02
C TYR A 67 -18.23 -14.14 -5.90
N VAL A 68 -18.16 -13.27 -6.91
CA VAL A 68 -17.29 -12.09 -6.88
C VAL A 68 -18.04 -10.91 -6.28
N LYS A 69 -17.63 -10.51 -5.07
CA LYS A 69 -18.27 -9.40 -4.34
C LYS A 69 -17.84 -8.06 -4.95
N THR A 70 -18.80 -7.17 -5.19
CA THR A 70 -18.53 -5.76 -5.53
C THR A 70 -17.87 -5.05 -4.34
N THR A 71 -16.83 -4.27 -4.61
CA THR A 71 -16.03 -3.57 -3.59
C THR A 71 -15.96 -2.06 -3.82
N CYS A 72 -15.87 -1.35 -2.70
CA CYS A 72 -15.74 0.10 -2.56
C CYS A 72 -14.81 0.35 -1.37
N GLY A 73 -13.62 -0.27 -1.42
CA GLY A 73 -12.51 0.04 -0.51
C GLY A 73 -12.53 -0.68 0.83
N ASP A 74 -13.72 -1.05 1.30
CA ASP A 74 -13.92 -1.90 2.48
C ASP A 74 -14.53 -3.25 2.09
N GLU A 75 -13.93 -4.33 2.62
CA GLU A 75 -14.38 -5.70 2.34
C GLU A 75 -15.65 -6.08 3.11
N LYS A 76 -16.00 -5.36 4.18
CA LYS A 76 -17.09 -5.67 5.11
C LYS A 76 -18.38 -4.94 4.74
N THR A 77 -18.30 -3.68 4.36
CA THR A 77 -19.50 -2.88 4.03
C THR A 77 -19.94 -3.13 2.57
N PRO A 78 -21.25 -3.31 2.32
CA PRO A 78 -21.79 -3.23 0.96
C PRO A 78 -21.61 -1.82 0.38
N CYS A 79 -21.49 -1.72 -0.93
CA CYS A 79 -21.36 -0.44 -1.62
C CYS A 79 -22.72 0.23 -1.83
N GLU A 80 -22.79 1.54 -1.60
CA GLU A 80 -23.95 2.33 -1.99
C GLU A 80 -23.95 2.62 -3.50
N ALA A 81 -25.05 3.17 -4.00
CA ALA A 81 -25.20 3.49 -5.41
C ALA A 81 -24.19 4.57 -5.84
N ASN A 82 -23.39 4.26 -6.87
CA ASN A 82 -22.34 5.11 -7.45
C ASN A 82 -21.09 5.34 -6.57
N GLU A 83 -20.86 4.52 -5.54
CA GLU A 83 -19.64 4.66 -4.73
C GLU A 83 -18.42 3.98 -5.35
N THR A 84 -18.60 3.11 -6.33
CA THR A 84 -17.48 2.31 -6.86
C THR A 84 -16.60 3.10 -7.84
N SER A 85 -15.38 2.60 -8.08
CA SER A 85 -14.43 3.18 -9.04
C SER A 85 -14.56 2.51 -10.41
N THR A 86 -14.19 3.22 -11.48
CA THR A 86 -14.20 2.65 -12.85
C THR A 86 -13.36 1.37 -12.93
N PHE A 87 -12.22 1.34 -12.24
CA PHE A 87 -11.41 0.12 -12.14
C PHE A 87 -12.16 -0.99 -11.41
N ASN A 88 -12.82 -0.72 -10.28
CA ASN A 88 -13.52 -1.76 -9.52
C ASN A 88 -14.64 -2.42 -10.33
N GLU A 89 -15.42 -1.64 -11.08
CA GLU A 89 -16.49 -2.15 -11.95
C GLU A 89 -15.91 -3.00 -13.07
N ALA A 90 -14.97 -2.43 -13.85
CA ALA A 90 -14.38 -3.12 -14.99
C ALA A 90 -13.62 -4.39 -14.56
N PHE A 91 -12.83 -4.31 -13.49
CA PHE A 91 -12.06 -5.44 -12.98
C PHE A 91 -12.96 -6.59 -12.53
N ARG A 92 -14.09 -6.29 -11.89
CA ARG A 92 -15.07 -7.31 -11.49
C ARG A 92 -15.61 -8.06 -12.70
N ASP A 93 -16.02 -7.35 -13.74
CA ASP A 93 -16.61 -7.94 -14.93
C ASP A 93 -15.58 -8.75 -15.72
N LEU A 94 -14.35 -8.24 -15.84
CA LEU A 94 -13.22 -8.96 -16.43
C LEU A 94 -12.87 -10.22 -15.64
N LEU A 95 -12.89 -10.16 -14.31
CA LEU A 95 -12.61 -11.31 -13.45
C LEU A 95 -13.71 -12.39 -13.57
N ILE A 96 -14.98 -11.99 -13.56
CA ILE A 96 -16.10 -12.94 -13.79
C ILE A 96 -15.97 -13.59 -15.16
N THR A 97 -15.63 -12.81 -16.20
CA THR A 97 -15.39 -13.33 -17.55
C THR A 97 -14.24 -14.33 -17.57
N GLY A 98 -13.12 -14.02 -16.89
CA GLY A 98 -11.99 -14.92 -16.75
C GLY A 98 -12.35 -16.22 -16.03
N LEU A 99 -13.03 -16.14 -14.89
CA LEU A 99 -13.48 -17.31 -14.12
C LEU A 99 -14.40 -18.21 -14.94
N TYR A 100 -15.35 -17.63 -15.67
CA TYR A 100 -16.21 -18.36 -16.59
C TYR A 100 -15.40 -19.05 -17.71
N GLY A 101 -14.38 -18.37 -18.24
CA GLY A 101 -13.45 -18.94 -19.22
C GLY A 101 -12.66 -20.15 -18.71
N TYR A 102 -12.35 -20.22 -17.41
CA TYR A 102 -11.76 -21.40 -16.76
C TYR A 102 -12.78 -22.49 -16.40
N GLY A 103 -14.07 -22.29 -16.69
CA GLY A 103 -15.13 -23.25 -16.38
C GLY A 103 -15.57 -23.26 -14.92
N ILE A 104 -15.21 -22.24 -14.13
CA ILE A 104 -15.58 -22.15 -12.71
C ILE A 104 -17.05 -21.69 -12.62
N PRO A 105 -17.93 -22.39 -11.87
CA PRO A 105 -19.32 -21.95 -11.71
C PRO A 105 -19.39 -20.61 -10.98
N THR A 106 -19.79 -19.54 -11.66
CA THR A 106 -19.88 -18.19 -11.06
C THR A 106 -21.33 -17.77 -10.77
N LEU A 107 -21.59 -17.31 -9.56
CA LEU A 107 -22.91 -16.82 -9.14
C LEU A 107 -23.07 -15.32 -9.34
N ARG A 108 -24.29 -14.89 -9.67
CA ARG A 108 -24.66 -13.47 -9.75
C ARG A 108 -24.89 -12.85 -8.37
N GLU A 109 -25.42 -13.63 -7.43
CA GLU A 109 -25.77 -13.22 -6.08
C GLU A 109 -25.12 -14.14 -5.06
N LYS A 110 -24.88 -13.62 -3.85
CA LYS A 110 -24.25 -14.38 -2.76
C LYS A 110 -25.17 -15.51 -2.29
N GLN A 111 -24.60 -16.70 -2.16
CA GLN A 111 -25.23 -17.89 -1.56
C GLN A 111 -24.36 -18.42 -0.41
N GLU A 112 -24.95 -19.16 0.53
CA GLU A 112 -24.24 -19.62 1.75
C GLU A 112 -23.11 -20.61 1.48
N GLU A 113 -23.24 -21.45 0.44
CA GLU A 113 -22.26 -22.48 0.10
C GLU A 113 -21.18 -22.02 -0.89
N ALA A 114 -21.28 -20.77 -1.36
CA ALA A 114 -20.38 -20.23 -2.35
C ALA A 114 -19.09 -19.67 -1.73
N ILE A 115 -17.99 -19.81 -2.46
CA ILE A 115 -16.73 -19.16 -2.10
C ILE A 115 -16.82 -17.70 -2.51
N GLU A 116 -16.60 -16.79 -1.56
CA GLU A 116 -16.59 -15.35 -1.81
C GLU A 116 -15.21 -14.90 -2.27
N VAL A 117 -15.13 -14.35 -3.48
CA VAL A 117 -13.95 -13.63 -3.96
C VAL A 117 -14.12 -12.16 -3.66
N LEU A 118 -13.23 -11.65 -2.81
CA LEU A 118 -13.14 -10.27 -2.38
C LEU A 118 -11.91 -9.65 -3.03
N TYR A 119 -12.02 -8.40 -3.46
CA TYR A 119 -10.85 -7.61 -3.85
C TYR A 119 -10.93 -6.23 -3.21
N LYS A 120 -9.78 -5.64 -2.96
CA LYS A 120 -9.63 -4.30 -2.39
C LYS A 120 -8.54 -3.56 -3.13
N VAL A 121 -8.83 -2.32 -3.50
CA VAL A 121 -7.90 -1.44 -4.19
C VAL A 121 -7.53 -0.30 -3.27
N GLN A 122 -6.24 -0.08 -3.09
CA GLN A 122 -5.72 1.04 -2.31
C GLN A 122 -4.74 1.84 -3.16
N VAL A 123 -5.05 3.13 -3.35
CA VAL A 123 -4.17 4.07 -4.04
C VAL A 123 -3.15 4.63 -3.04
N VAL A 124 -1.87 4.58 -3.40
CA VAL A 124 -0.75 5.10 -2.62
C VAL A 124 -0.10 6.22 -3.42
N ARG A 125 0.04 7.40 -2.80
CA ARG A 125 0.74 8.55 -3.39
C ARG A 125 2.10 8.75 -2.73
N HIS A 126 3.12 8.87 -3.56
CA HIS A 126 4.49 9.22 -3.19
C HIS A 126 4.75 10.69 -3.51
N ASN A 127 5.16 11.48 -2.51
CA ASN A 127 5.46 12.90 -2.72
C ASN A 127 6.91 13.18 -3.13
N ALA A 128 7.81 12.21 -2.90
CA ALA A 128 9.21 12.33 -3.27
C ALA A 128 9.38 12.11 -4.78
N ASN A 129 10.13 12.98 -5.44
CA ASN A 129 10.50 12.78 -6.83
C ASN A 129 11.56 11.68 -6.91
N ARG A 130 11.16 10.48 -7.35
CA ARG A 130 12.04 9.31 -7.40
C ARG A 130 12.88 9.37 -8.66
N VAL A 131 14.19 9.57 -8.49
CA VAL A 131 15.14 9.47 -9.61
C VAL A 131 15.34 8.01 -10.00
N ARG A 132 15.39 7.76 -11.31
CA ARG A 132 15.60 6.42 -11.86
C ARG A 132 17.03 5.96 -11.58
N SER A 133 17.18 4.73 -11.07
CA SER A 133 18.48 4.05 -11.05
C SER A 133 18.63 3.22 -12.33
N LEU A 134 19.78 3.32 -12.99
CA LEU A 134 20.12 2.41 -14.09
C LEU A 134 20.30 0.99 -13.55
N GLN A 135 20.04 0.00 -14.39
CA GLN A 135 20.30 -1.39 -14.00
C GLN A 135 21.78 -1.53 -13.61
N PRO A 136 22.09 -2.14 -12.44
CA PRO A 136 23.47 -2.36 -12.04
C PRO A 136 24.29 -3.04 -13.14
N GLY A 137 25.47 -2.51 -13.41
CA GLY A 137 26.37 -3.02 -14.45
C GLY A 137 26.18 -2.45 -15.86
N LEU A 138 25.07 -1.74 -16.15
CA LEU A 138 24.83 -1.17 -17.49
C LEU A 138 25.93 -0.18 -17.91
N LEU A 139 26.30 0.75 -17.02
CA LEU A 139 27.38 1.71 -17.31
C LEU A 139 28.73 1.02 -17.52
N THR A 140 29.01 -0.03 -16.74
CA THR A 140 30.22 -0.84 -16.88
C THR A 140 30.24 -1.57 -18.22
N ALA A 141 29.12 -2.17 -18.60
CA ALA A 141 28.97 -2.88 -19.88
C ALA A 141 29.10 -1.93 -21.08
N LEU A 142 28.49 -0.73 -21.00
CA LEU A 142 28.63 0.28 -22.05
C LEU A 142 30.09 0.78 -22.15
N SER A 143 30.73 1.02 -21.01
CA SER A 143 32.13 1.45 -20.97
C SER A 143 33.07 0.38 -21.54
N SER A 144 32.87 -0.90 -21.19
CA SER A 144 33.66 -2.00 -21.72
C SER A 144 33.40 -2.21 -23.22
N ALA A 145 32.15 -2.08 -23.67
CA ALA A 145 31.80 -2.14 -25.08
C ALA A 145 32.52 -1.06 -25.89
N ILE A 146 32.55 0.19 -25.41
CA ILE A 146 33.30 1.29 -26.07
C ILE A 146 34.80 0.94 -26.19
N VAL A 147 35.39 0.40 -25.13
CA VAL A 147 36.81 -0.02 -25.13
C VAL A 147 37.08 -1.10 -26.19
N VAL A 148 36.17 -2.06 -26.37
CA VAL A 148 36.30 -3.12 -27.37
C VAL A 148 36.04 -2.60 -28.78
N LEU A 149 35.02 -1.77 -28.96
CA LEU A 149 34.54 -1.30 -30.26
C LEU A 149 35.39 -0.18 -30.88
N ARG A 150 36.29 0.46 -30.12
CA ARG A 150 37.17 1.52 -30.64
C ARG A 150 38.03 1.10 -31.85
N ASN A 151 38.29 -0.20 -32.00
CA ASN A 151 39.08 -0.78 -33.08
C ASN A 151 38.22 -1.66 -34.02
N ALA A 152 36.90 -1.59 -33.90
CA ALA A 152 35.97 -2.37 -34.71
C ALA A 152 35.69 -1.69 -36.07
N PRO A 153 35.28 -2.45 -37.10
CA PRO A 153 34.76 -1.87 -38.34
C PRO A 153 33.52 -1.01 -38.09
N SER A 154 33.32 0.02 -38.92
CA SER A 154 32.26 1.02 -38.76
C SER A 154 30.85 0.43 -38.68
N GLU A 155 30.58 -0.63 -39.43
CA GLU A 155 29.29 -1.32 -39.50
C GLU A 155 28.93 -1.93 -38.13
N LEU A 156 29.92 -2.51 -37.45
CA LEU A 156 29.73 -3.10 -36.12
C LEU A 156 29.52 -2.03 -35.04
N ILE A 157 30.18 -0.88 -35.19
CA ILE A 157 29.97 0.27 -34.30
C ILE A 157 28.53 0.78 -34.44
N VAL A 158 28.03 0.97 -35.67
CA VAL A 158 26.65 1.44 -35.91
C VAL A 158 25.63 0.46 -35.35
N LEU A 159 25.80 -0.84 -35.57
CA LEU A 159 24.94 -1.87 -35.00
C LEU A 159 24.93 -1.82 -33.47
N ALA A 160 26.10 -1.73 -32.85
CA ALA A 160 26.24 -1.71 -31.39
C ALA A 160 25.66 -0.43 -30.76
N VAL A 161 25.81 0.72 -31.42
CA VAL A 161 25.16 1.97 -30.99
C VAL A 161 23.65 1.85 -31.08
N GLY A 162 23.11 1.28 -32.17
CA GLY A 162 21.68 1.01 -32.30
C GLY A 162 21.15 0.12 -31.18
N ALA A 163 21.80 -1.02 -30.94
CA ALA A 163 21.44 -1.93 -29.85
C ALA A 163 21.53 -1.26 -28.46
N GLY A 164 22.57 -0.44 -28.24
CA GLY A 164 22.71 0.34 -27.01
C GLY A 164 21.59 1.37 -26.82
N ALA A 165 21.19 2.05 -27.90
CA ALA A 165 20.09 3.00 -27.90
C ALA A 165 18.74 2.30 -27.61
N ASP A 166 18.50 1.12 -28.18
CA ASP A 166 17.28 0.36 -27.91
C ASP A 166 17.18 -0.09 -26.44
N VAL A 167 18.28 -0.60 -25.88
CA VAL A 167 18.35 -0.96 -24.45
C VAL A 167 18.14 0.27 -23.57
N ALA A 168 18.73 1.41 -23.92
CA ALA A 168 18.49 2.66 -23.22
C ALA A 168 17.01 3.10 -23.32
N ASN A 169 16.38 2.95 -24.49
CA ASN A 169 14.98 3.31 -24.72
C ASN A 169 14.00 2.45 -23.90
N THR A 170 14.20 1.13 -23.83
CA THR A 170 13.44 0.28 -22.89
C THR A 170 13.65 0.68 -21.43
N SER A 171 14.78 1.34 -21.16
CA SER A 171 15.12 1.93 -19.88
C SER A 171 14.63 3.37 -19.72
N PHE A 172 13.71 3.88 -20.55
CA PHE A 172 13.09 5.19 -20.37
C PHE A 172 11.58 5.03 -20.16
N THR A 173 11.20 4.73 -18.93
CA THR A 173 9.82 4.78 -18.43
C THR A 173 9.75 5.77 -17.28
N SER A 174 8.76 6.68 -17.31
CA SER A 174 8.53 7.63 -16.22
C SER A 174 7.87 6.91 -15.04
N ASN A 175 8.51 7.00 -13.87
CA ASN A 175 7.93 6.54 -12.62
C ASN A 175 6.80 7.50 -12.24
N GLY A 176 5.61 6.94 -12.03
CA GLY A 176 4.49 7.70 -11.50
C GLY A 176 4.68 7.97 -10.00
N HIS A 177 4.03 9.01 -9.52
CA HIS A 177 3.86 9.29 -8.10
C HIS A 177 2.82 8.37 -7.45
N TYR A 178 2.08 7.60 -8.26
CA TYR A 178 0.99 6.76 -7.79
C TYR A 178 1.27 5.29 -8.00
N GLU A 179 0.98 4.51 -6.97
CA GLU A 179 0.92 3.05 -6.98
C GLU A 179 -0.47 2.61 -6.53
N VAL A 180 -0.88 1.42 -6.96
CA VAL A 180 -2.07 0.74 -6.47
C VAL A 180 -1.69 -0.59 -5.86
N ILE A 181 -2.24 -0.87 -4.69
CA ILE A 181 -2.16 -2.17 -4.04
C ILE A 181 -3.52 -2.83 -4.24
N ILE A 182 -3.52 -3.97 -4.92
CA ILE A 182 -4.72 -4.77 -5.18
C ILE A 182 -4.61 -6.02 -4.34
N THR A 183 -5.46 -6.11 -3.33
CA THR A 183 -5.53 -7.27 -2.45
C THR A 183 -6.71 -8.12 -2.83
N THR A 184 -6.49 -9.39 -3.13
CA THR A 184 -7.55 -10.35 -3.43
C THR A 184 -7.61 -11.41 -2.34
N SER A 185 -8.81 -11.83 -1.99
CA SER A 185 -9.06 -12.90 -1.03
C SER A 185 -10.15 -13.84 -1.53
N MET A 186 -9.97 -15.14 -1.30
CA MET A 186 -11.03 -16.13 -1.37
C MET A 186 -11.43 -16.50 0.04
N VAL A 187 -12.71 -16.38 0.37
CA VAL A 187 -13.25 -16.63 1.70
C VAL A 187 -14.36 -17.67 1.62
N GLU A 188 -14.29 -18.69 2.48
CA GLU A 188 -15.34 -19.66 2.68
C GLU A 188 -15.67 -19.74 4.17
N LYS A 189 -16.95 -19.55 4.54
CA LYS A 189 -17.41 -19.62 5.94
C LYS A 189 -16.57 -18.77 6.91
N GLY A 190 -16.12 -17.60 6.45
CA GLY A 190 -15.29 -16.68 7.22
C GLY A 190 -13.81 -17.03 7.31
N GLN A 191 -13.34 -18.08 6.63
CA GLN A 191 -11.93 -18.47 6.56
C GLN A 191 -11.33 -18.11 5.21
N TYR A 192 -10.12 -17.55 5.21
CA TYR A 192 -9.37 -17.30 3.98
C TYR A 192 -8.85 -18.62 3.42
N LEU A 193 -9.30 -18.97 2.22
CA LEU A 193 -8.72 -20.05 1.43
C LEU A 193 -7.45 -19.58 0.71
N PHE A 194 -7.46 -18.32 0.26
CA PHE A 194 -6.37 -17.67 -0.45
C PHE A 194 -6.40 -16.16 -0.14
N ARG A 195 -5.24 -15.52 -0.01
CA ARG A 195 -5.11 -14.06 0.07
C ARG A 195 -3.76 -13.61 -0.49
N ALA A 196 -3.78 -12.66 -1.41
CA ALA A 196 -2.57 -12.09 -2.01
C ALA A 196 -2.72 -10.58 -2.23
N SER A 197 -1.60 -9.87 -2.22
CA SER A 197 -1.54 -8.43 -2.52
C SER A 197 -0.51 -8.19 -3.62
N ASP A 198 -0.98 -7.64 -4.73
CA ASP A 198 -0.15 -7.28 -5.88
C ASP A 198 -0.04 -5.75 -5.98
N ILE A 199 1.14 -5.22 -6.34
CA ILE A 199 1.43 -3.78 -6.34
C ILE A 199 1.86 -3.31 -7.72
N TYR A 200 1.21 -2.28 -8.24
CA TYR A 200 1.45 -1.75 -9.58
C TYR A 200 1.66 -0.23 -9.56
N TYR A 201 2.56 0.27 -10.40
CA TYR A 201 2.55 1.69 -10.75
C TYR A 201 1.33 2.00 -11.60
N ILE A 202 0.82 3.23 -11.52
CA ILE A 202 -0.20 3.75 -12.43
C ILE A 202 0.26 5.05 -13.07
N ASN A 203 -0.47 5.54 -14.07
CA ASN A 203 -0.24 6.86 -14.60
C ASN A 203 -0.79 7.92 -13.64
N ASP A 204 -0.01 8.98 -13.39
CA ASP A 204 -0.39 10.07 -12.49
C ASP A 204 -1.70 10.75 -12.88
N LYS A 205 -1.97 10.85 -14.18
CA LYS A 205 -3.19 11.49 -14.69
C LYS A 205 -4.42 10.60 -14.55
N ASP A 206 -4.25 9.29 -14.40
CA ASP A 206 -5.33 8.30 -14.44
C ASP A 206 -5.68 7.77 -13.04
N PHE A 207 -5.07 8.31 -11.98
CA PHE A 207 -5.27 7.86 -10.59
C PHE A 207 -6.73 7.90 -10.11
N TYR A 208 -7.56 8.77 -10.69
CA TYR A 208 -8.98 8.89 -10.37
C TYR A 208 -9.76 7.62 -10.72
N GLN A 209 -9.30 6.81 -11.68
CA GLN A 209 -9.99 5.57 -12.09
C GLN A 209 -9.99 4.50 -10.98
N TYR A 210 -9.12 4.64 -9.98
CA TYR A 210 -8.93 3.69 -8.89
C TYR A 210 -9.49 4.21 -7.55
N GLN A 211 -10.05 5.42 -7.52
CA GLN A 211 -10.67 5.98 -6.32
C GLN A 211 -12.18 5.86 -6.40
N GLU A 212 -12.80 5.59 -5.25
CA GLU A 212 -14.24 5.62 -5.10
C GLU A 212 -14.79 7.02 -5.35
N THR A 213 -15.91 7.07 -6.06
CA THR A 213 -16.62 8.33 -6.29
C THR A 213 -17.52 8.59 -5.10
N HIS A 214 -17.02 9.27 -4.06
CA HIS A 214 -17.92 9.78 -3.04
C HIS A 214 -18.79 10.88 -3.66
N ALA A 215 -20.11 10.76 -3.52
CA ALA A 215 -21.03 11.80 -3.96
C ALA A 215 -20.58 13.14 -3.36
N GLN A 216 -20.21 14.09 -4.22
CA GLN A 216 -19.81 15.43 -3.79
C GLN A 216 -20.95 16.01 -2.94
N THR A 217 -20.68 16.27 -1.67
CA THR A 217 -21.63 16.99 -0.83
C THR A 217 -21.81 18.36 -1.47
N THR A 218 -22.98 18.63 -2.05
CA THR A 218 -23.30 19.93 -2.63
C THR A 218 -22.95 20.99 -1.61
N SER A 219 -21.90 21.77 -1.87
CA SER A 219 -21.51 22.86 -0.99
C SER A 219 -22.65 23.86 -0.99
N ILE A 220 -23.47 23.89 0.07
CA ILE A 220 -24.49 24.92 0.23
C ILE A 220 -23.72 26.23 0.37
N PRO A 221 -23.85 27.20 -0.56
CA PRO A 221 -23.16 28.47 -0.41
C PRO A 221 -23.71 29.15 0.84
N MET A 222 -22.90 29.26 1.89
CA MET A 222 -23.23 30.12 3.03
C MET A 222 -23.23 31.56 2.52
N LYS A 223 -24.42 32.08 2.23
CA LYS A 223 -24.63 33.51 2.01
C LYS A 223 -24.48 34.18 3.36
N THR A 224 -23.31 34.74 3.65
CA THR A 224 -23.07 35.55 4.85
C THR A 224 -24.08 36.69 4.84
N ARG A 225 -25.13 36.56 5.65
CA ARG A 225 -26.12 37.62 5.83
C ARG A 225 -25.46 38.63 6.77
N ASN A 226 -24.99 39.75 6.23
CA ASN A 226 -24.58 40.90 7.03
C ASN A 226 -25.82 41.45 7.74
N VAL A 227 -26.10 40.91 8.93
CA VAL A 227 -27.05 41.52 9.87
C VAL A 227 -26.21 42.42 10.77
N GLN A 228 -26.03 43.67 10.31
CA GLN A 228 -25.49 44.74 11.14
C GLN A 228 -26.57 45.16 12.15
N GLN A 229 -26.84 44.33 13.16
CA GLN A 229 -27.68 44.73 14.28
C GLN A 229 -26.77 45.35 15.34
N LYS A 230 -26.74 46.68 15.35
CA LYS A 230 -26.04 47.53 16.31
C LYS A 230 -26.57 47.25 17.72
N ILE A 231 -25.87 46.40 18.48
CA ILE A 231 -26.09 46.28 19.93
C ILE A 231 -25.03 47.17 20.60
N THR A 232 -25.48 48.30 21.13
CA THR A 232 -24.66 49.21 21.94
C THR A 232 -24.52 48.61 23.34
N PHE A 233 -23.30 48.30 23.77
CA PHE A 233 -22.99 47.97 25.15
C PHE A 233 -22.28 49.16 25.82
N PRO A 234 -22.76 49.65 26.99
CA PRO A 234 -22.03 50.67 27.73
C PRO A 234 -20.77 50.09 28.41
N SER A 235 -19.69 50.85 28.30
CA SER A 235 -18.34 50.56 28.81
C SER A 235 -18.26 50.63 30.34
N VAL A 236 -17.68 49.62 30.99
CA VAL A 236 -17.18 49.71 32.38
C VAL A 236 -15.74 49.23 32.41
N ALA A 237 -14.89 50.06 33.01
CA ALA A 237 -13.43 49.98 33.01
C ALA A 237 -12.89 48.80 33.85
N VAL A 238 -11.72 48.30 33.40
CA VAL A 238 -10.93 47.22 33.99
C VAL A 238 -10.03 47.77 35.11
N PRO A 239 -9.97 47.12 36.28
CA PRO A 239 -8.78 47.13 37.13
C PRO A 239 -8.00 45.82 37.01
N SER A 240 -6.68 45.96 37.06
CA SER A 240 -5.64 44.95 36.86
C SER A 240 -5.39 44.04 38.07
N SER A 241 -5.18 42.76 37.78
CA SER A 241 -4.21 41.80 38.37
C SER A 241 -3.89 41.89 39.87
N GLU A 242 -4.32 40.87 40.62
CA GLU A 242 -3.54 40.32 41.75
C GLU A 242 -3.76 38.81 41.88
N ALA A 243 -2.67 38.09 42.13
CA ALA A 243 -2.59 36.63 42.19
C ALA A 243 -3.06 36.08 43.55
N VAL A 244 -3.79 34.95 43.56
CA VAL A 244 -4.00 34.16 44.80
C VAL A 244 -3.95 32.65 44.53
N THR A 245 -3.05 32.04 45.30
CA THR A 245 -2.61 30.67 45.60
C THR A 245 -3.73 29.62 45.80
N PRO A 246 -3.47 28.30 45.55
CA PRO A 246 -4.51 27.27 45.50
C PRO A 246 -4.98 26.81 46.88
N LEU A 247 -6.29 26.46 46.97
CA LEU A 247 -6.92 25.89 48.16
C LEU A 247 -7.12 24.37 48.03
N ILE A 248 -6.75 23.72 49.13
CA ILE A 248 -6.64 22.29 49.44
C ILE A 248 -8.03 21.62 49.51
N PRO A 249 -8.19 20.33 49.12
CA PRO A 249 -9.44 19.61 49.27
C PRO A 249 -9.70 19.14 50.72
N ASP A 250 -10.93 19.33 51.18
CA ASP A 250 -11.44 18.90 52.49
C ASP A 250 -11.61 17.37 52.62
N PRO A 251 -11.61 16.83 53.86
CA PRO A 251 -11.25 15.44 54.13
C PRO A 251 -12.39 14.43 54.01
N VAL A 252 -11.96 13.20 53.74
CA VAL A 252 -12.71 11.94 53.66
C VAL A 252 -13.20 11.51 55.05
N ASP A 253 -14.49 11.16 55.16
CA ASP A 253 -15.07 10.52 56.34
C ASP A 253 -15.40 9.05 56.04
N GLN A 254 -14.85 8.15 56.86
CA GLN A 254 -15.16 6.72 57.04
C GLN A 254 -15.07 6.48 58.56
N PRO A 255 -15.67 5.42 59.17
CA PRO A 255 -16.37 4.26 58.60
C PRO A 255 -17.70 3.90 59.31
N SER A 256 -18.50 3.03 58.68
CA SER A 256 -19.57 2.26 59.35
C SER A 256 -19.04 0.86 59.67
N LYS A 257 -19.03 0.50 60.96
CA LYS A 257 -18.67 -0.83 61.47
C LYS A 257 -19.91 -1.50 62.07
N THR A 258 -20.02 -2.78 61.74
CA THR A 258 -20.97 -3.84 62.07
C THR A 258 -21.30 -4.02 63.57
N LYS A 259 -22.57 -4.38 63.87
CA LYS A 259 -23.06 -5.27 64.96
C LYS A 259 -24.35 -5.93 64.44
N GLU A 260 -24.51 -7.26 64.37
CA GLU A 260 -24.98 -8.19 65.45
C GLU A 260 -26.25 -7.62 66.15
N GLU A 261 -27.41 -8.26 66.28
CA GLU A 261 -27.74 -9.66 66.61
C GLU A 261 -29.27 -9.90 66.44
N GLU A 262 -29.62 -11.14 66.10
CA GLU A 262 -30.82 -11.96 66.39
C GLU A 262 -32.09 -11.37 67.08
N LEU A 263 -33.25 -11.51 66.41
CA LEU A 263 -34.44 -12.26 66.90
C LEU A 263 -35.35 -12.66 65.72
#